data_AF-A0A9D9UY86-F1
#
_entry.id   AF-A0A9D9UY86-F1
#
_cell.length_a   1.000
_cell.length_b   1.000
_cell.length_c   1.000
_cell.angle_alpha   90.00
_cell.angle_beta   90.00
_cell.angle_gamma   90.00
#
_symmetry.space_group_name_H-M   'P 1'
#
loop_
_entity.id
_entity.type
_entity.pdbx_description
1 polymer ?
#
loop_
_entity_poly.entity_id
_entity_poly.type
_entity_poly.pdbx_seq_one_letter_code
_entity_poly.pdbx_strand_id
1 'polypeptide(L)'
;MATTKNEIREWFLRGIEQGATHLVVVCDTFDHDDYPVFVESNENVKEVESEYNGKNMQKVMEVYNLSKDMENQLNQFRAFNY
;
A
#
# COMPACT_ATOMS: atom_id res chain seq x y z
N MET A 1 -11.01 8.30 6.01
CA MET A 1 -10.42 8.40 7.37
C MET A 1 -8.96 7.97 7.29
N ALA A 2 -8.04 8.55 8.09
CA ALA A 2 -6.64 8.11 8.02
C ALA A 2 -6.51 6.68 8.59
N THR A 3 -5.94 5.78 7.79
CA THR A 3 -5.77 4.37 8.18
C THR A 3 -4.82 4.24 9.38
N THR A 4 -5.16 3.33 10.29
CA THR A 4 -4.32 3.01 11.46
C THR A 4 -3.27 1.94 11.13
N LYS A 5 -2.18 1.91 11.91
CA LYS A 5 -1.15 0.86 11.77
C LYS A 5 -1.70 -0.57 11.91
N ASN A 6 -2.78 -0.76 12.66
CA ASN A 6 -3.40 -2.08 12.81
C ASN A 6 -4.13 -2.50 11.54
N GLU A 7 -4.85 -1.59 10.88
CA GLU A 7 -5.48 -1.86 9.58
C GLU A 7 -4.42 -2.17 8.51
N ILE A 8 -3.31 -1.41 8.48
CA ILE A 8 -2.20 -1.71 7.56
C ILE A 8 -1.61 -3.10 7.86
N ARG A 9 -1.48 -3.51 9.13
CA ARG A 9 -1.04 -4.88 9.46
C ARG A 9 -1.98 -5.94 8.90
N GLU A 10 -3.30 -5.75 9.06
CA GLU A 10 -4.28 -6.68 8.52
C GLU A 10 -4.17 -6.78 7.01
N TRP A 11 -4.01 -5.65 6.31
CA TRP A 11 -3.79 -5.63 4.87
C TRP A 11 -2.47 -6.30 4.48
N PHE A 12 -1.38 -6.05 5.21
CA PHE A 12 -0.08 -6.64 4.94
C PHE A 12 -0.12 -8.16 5.03
N LEU A 13 -0.71 -8.71 6.10
CA LEU A 13 -0.90 -10.15 6.27
C LEU A 13 -1.80 -10.73 5.17
N ARG A 14 -2.91 -10.06 4.87
CA ARG A 14 -3.83 -10.45 3.80
C ARG A 14 -3.16 -10.44 2.41
N GLY A 15 -2.21 -9.53 2.17
CA GLY A 15 -1.42 -9.48 0.94
C GLY A 15 -0.46 -10.66 0.82
N ILE A 16 0.20 -11.03 1.93
CA ILE A 16 1.04 -12.23 2.00
C ILE A 16 0.23 -13.49 1.71
N GLU A 17 -0.95 -13.62 2.33
CA GLU A 17 -1.84 -14.78 2.09
C GLU A 17 -2.30 -14.89 0.64
N GLN A 18 -2.42 -13.76 -0.07
CA GLN A 18 -2.75 -13.72 -1.50
C GLN A 18 -1.55 -13.93 -2.43
N GLY A 19 -0.32 -14.00 -1.90
CA GLY A 19 0.89 -14.11 -2.71
C GLY A 19 1.27 -12.82 -3.44
N ALA A 20 0.81 -11.67 -2.94
CA ALA A 20 1.21 -10.36 -3.45
C ALA A 20 2.67 -10.06 -3.09
N THR A 21 3.31 -9.21 -3.88
CA THR A 21 4.69 -8.76 -3.63
C THR A 21 4.72 -7.46 -2.83
N HIS A 22 3.76 -6.58 -3.10
CA HIS A 22 3.68 -5.26 -2.47
C HIS A 22 2.24 -4.94 -2.06
N LEU A 23 2.13 -4.11 -1.04
CA LEU A 23 0.90 -3.44 -0.63
C LEU A 23 1.09 -1.94 -0.85
N VAL A 24 0.24 -1.34 -1.66
CA VAL A 24 0.18 0.11 -1.90
C VAL A 24 -1.03 0.65 -1.15
N VAL A 25 -0.81 1.60 -0.25
CA VAL A 25 -1.89 2.32 0.43
C VAL A 25 -2.23 3.55 -0.40
N VAL A 26 -3.48 3.63 -0.85
CA VAL A 26 -3.99 4.72 -1.69
C VAL A 26 -5.06 5.47 -0.92
N CYS A 27 -5.02 6.80 -0.99
CA CYS A 27 -6.04 7.69 -0.46
C CYS A 27 -6.91 8.21 -1.61
N ASP A 28 -8.22 8.00 -1.53
CA ASP A 28 -9.17 8.74 -2.35
C ASP A 28 -9.32 10.15 -1.75
N THR A 29 -9.01 11.17 -2.53
CA THR A 29 -9.03 12.58 -2.10
C THR A 29 -10.42 13.20 -2.16
N PHE A 30 -11.43 12.47 -2.64
CA PHE A 30 -12.83 12.88 -2.62
C PHE A 30 -13.50 12.62 -1.26
N ASP A 31 -13.36 11.41 -0.72
CA ASP A 31 -13.91 11.02 0.59
C ASP A 31 -12.85 10.92 1.70
N HIS A 32 -11.57 11.13 1.35
CA HIS A 32 -10.41 11.02 2.22
C HIS A 32 -10.24 9.63 2.84
N ASP A 33 -10.69 8.57 2.16
CA ASP A 33 -10.55 7.20 2.62
C ASP A 33 -9.34 6.48 2.02
N ASP A 34 -8.65 5.75 2.88
CA ASP A 34 -7.44 5.02 2.55
C ASP A 34 -7.79 3.55 2.31
N TYR A 35 -7.28 2.94 1.24
CA TYR A 35 -7.56 1.55 0.88
C TYR A 35 -6.33 0.80 0.37
N PRO A 36 -6.29 -0.54 0.52
CA PRO A 36 -5.16 -1.35 0.08
C PRO A 36 -5.28 -1.71 -1.40
N VAL A 37 -4.17 -1.56 -2.13
CA VAL A 37 -3.97 -2.10 -3.46
C VAL A 37 -2.84 -3.13 -3.39
N PHE A 38 -3.14 -4.37 -3.75
CA PHE A 38 -2.17 -5.46 -3.75
C PHE A 38 -1.54 -5.59 -5.12
N VAL A 39 -0.21 -5.71 -5.17
CA VAL A 39 0.56 -5.90 -6.41
C VAL A 39 0.92 -7.37 -6.53
N GLU A 40 0.46 -8.02 -7.60
CA GLU A 40 0.76 -9.41 -7.89
C GLU A 40 2.24 -9.62 -8.28
N SER A 41 2.69 -10.88 -8.30
CA SER A 41 4.08 -11.23 -8.61
C SER A 41 4.48 -10.99 -10.07
N ASN A 42 3.51 -10.86 -10.96
CA ASN A 42 3.68 -10.55 -12.38
C ASN A 42 3.54 -9.05 -12.70
N GLU A 43 3.19 -8.23 -11.71
CA GLU A 43 2.97 -6.80 -11.88
C GLU A 43 4.19 -5.97 -11.45
N ASN A 44 4.33 -4.78 -12.03
CA ASN A 44 5.34 -3.82 -11.62
C ASN A 44 4.75 -2.81 -10.64
N VAL A 45 5.25 -2.81 -9.41
CA VAL A 45 4.79 -1.89 -8.34
C VAL A 45 4.83 -0.41 -8.75
N LYS A 46 5.78 0.02 -9.59
CA LYS A 46 5.86 1.42 -10.05
C LYS A 46 4.82 1.75 -11.10
N GLU A 47 4.45 0.78 -11.93
CA GLU A 47 3.38 0.95 -12.91
C GLU A 47 2.04 1.07 -12.17
N VAL A 48 1.78 0.15 -11.23
CA VAL A 48 0.61 0.23 -10.33
C VAL A 48 0.60 1.56 -9.59
N GLU A 49 1.69 1.97 -8.94
CA GLU A 49 1.78 3.27 -8.27
C GLU A 49 1.40 4.43 -9.20
N SER A 50 1.89 4.43 -10.44
CA SER A 50 1.61 5.49 -11.42
C SER A 50 0.15 5.50 -11.90
N GLU A 51 -0.62 4.43 -11.71
CA GLU A 51 -2.07 4.39 -11.97
C GLU A 51 -2.88 5.09 -10.88
N TYR A 52 -2.40 5.03 -9.64
CA TYR A 52 -3.11 5.57 -8.47
C TYR A 52 -2.57 6.94 -8.01
N ASN A 53 -1.34 7.31 -8.37
CA ASN A 53 -0.71 8.54 -7.91
C ASN A 53 -1.07 9.75 -8.80
N GLY A 54 -2.01 10.58 -8.35
CA GLY A 54 -2.38 11.84 -9.01
C GLY A 54 -3.38 11.68 -10.16
N LYS A 55 -3.98 10.50 -10.32
CA LYS A 55 -5.06 10.22 -11.28
C LYS A 55 -6.38 10.03 -10.55
N ASN A 56 -7.49 10.40 -11.17
CA ASN A 56 -8.86 10.16 -10.66
C ASN A 56 -9.08 10.53 -9.19
N MET A 57 -8.49 11.64 -8.73
CA MET A 57 -8.57 12.09 -7.32
C MET A 57 -7.96 11.07 -6.33
N GLN A 58 -7.00 10.26 -6.75
CA GLN A 58 -6.32 9.29 -5.89
C GLN A 58 -4.86 9.71 -5.65
N LYS A 59 -4.34 9.34 -4.48
CA LYS A 59 -2.97 9.62 -4.08
C LYS A 59 -2.36 8.44 -3.36
N VAL A 60 -1.20 8.00 -3.82
CA VAL A 60 -0.42 6.99 -3.10
C VAL A 60 0.14 7.60 -1.82
N MET A 61 -0.13 6.94 -0.70
CA MET A 61 0.30 7.38 0.62
C MET A 61 1.54 6.63 1.07
N GLU A 62 1.55 5.32 0.86
CA GLU A 62 2.62 4.42 1.31
C GLU A 62 2.73 3.19 0.40
N VAL A 63 3.92 2.58 0.33
CA VAL A 63 4.23 1.33 -0.37
C VAL A 63 5.02 0.43 0.57
N TYR A 64 4.49 -0.76 0.79
CA TYR A 64 5.05 -1.80 1.64
C TYR A 64 5.51 -2.98 0.79
N ASN A 65 6.73 -3.46 1.03
CA ASN A 65 7.24 -4.69 0.42
C ASN A 65 6.92 -5.86 1.37
N LEU A 66 6.11 -6.80 0.88
CA LEU A 66 5.59 -7.91 1.69
C LEU A 66 6.64 -8.98 1.99
N SER A 67 7.80 -8.93 1.34
CA SER A 67 8.96 -9.80 1.62
C SER A 67 9.93 -9.21 2.65
N LYS A 68 9.71 -7.98 3.11
CA LYS A 68 10.54 -7.31 4.14
C LYS A 68 9.84 -7.33 5.50
N ASP A 69 10.61 -7.09 6.56
CA ASP A 69 10.08 -7.02 7.93
C ASP A 69 8.98 -5.97 8.05
N MET A 70 7.80 -6.38 8.50
CA MET A 70 6.61 -5.53 8.57
C MET A 70 6.76 -4.41 9.61
N GLU A 71 7.26 -4.74 10.80
CA GLU A 71 7.34 -3.79 11.93
C GLU A 71 8.32 -2.65 11.64
N ASN A 72 9.45 -2.95 10.98
CA ASN A 72 10.40 -1.95 10.54
C ASN A 72 9.77 -0.96 9.55
N GLN A 73 8.92 -1.45 8.63
CA GLN A 73 8.23 -0.59 7.66
C GLN A 73 7.15 0.25 8.33
N LEU A 74 6.33 -0.33 9.21
CA LEU A 74 5.28 0.37 9.96
C LEU A 74 5.81 1.44 10.93
N ASN A 75 7.09 1.38 11.29
CA ASN A 75 7.76 2.39 12.11
C ASN A 75 8.33 3.55 11.29
N GLN A 76 8.29 3.49 9.96
CA GLN A 76 8.63 4.61 9.10
C GLN A 76 7.54 5.70 9.17
N PHE A 77 7.90 6.94 8.86
CA PHE A 77 6.93 8.04 8.79
C PHE A 77 5.94 7.84 7.64
N ARG A 78 6.45 7.37 6.49
CA ARG A 78 5.69 6.81 5.36
C ARG A 78 6.57 5.76 4.71
N ALA A 79 6.05 4.55 4.53
CA ALA A 79 6.78 3.51 3.84
C ALA A 79 6.77 3.75 2.33
N PHE A 80 7.92 3.64 1.67
CA PHE A 80 8.04 3.63 0.20
C PHE A 80 9.06 2.55 -0.21
N ASN A 81 8.79 1.33 0.21
CA ASN A 81 9.66 0.18 -0.01
C ASN A 81 9.23 -0.56 -1.27
N TYR A 82 10.03 -0.41 -2.32
CA TYR A 82 9.95 -1.20 -3.56
C TYR A 82 10.84 -2.45 -3.49
#